data_AF-A0A9Q3V315-F1
#
_entry.id   AF-A0A9Q3V315-F1
#
_cell.length_a   1.000
_cell.length_b   1.000
_cell.length_c   1.000
_cell.angle_alpha   90.00
_cell.angle_beta   90.00
_cell.angle_gamma   90.00
#
_symmetry.space_group_name_H-M   'P 1'
#
loop_
_entity.id
_entity.type
_entity.pdbx_description
1 polymer ?
#
loop_
_entity_poly.entity_id
_entity_poly.type
_entity_poly.pdbx_seq_one_letter_code
_entity_poly.pdbx_strand_id
1 'polypeptide(L)'
;MKKIYFLILSFLLLLSCKNDEKMEAVEAESPFVNFNIDAVPYAKLSTYSFFTGDLKNLNPSKKVIPYEPASSLFTDYALKKRFIWMPESTKATYASDDQSLNFPVGTVLIKNFYYNTVQPGNTTKIIETRLMIKKASGWIFAEYLWNDEQTEANLVTGADFTSGSSKNVTFKKTNNDIVTTAYRIPSESECYACHKLDNQPVPIGVKPQNLNVSYNYPNGLKNQLQKLVDEGYLQSYPSNIVSTVDYRDTSKPLDIRLRSYVDINCAHCHQEKARCDYRAIRLSFNKTANFANMGVCVTADEPIDQSLERIITPGNHNKSIMDYRLNSVDESMRMPLLGRTVVHDEGVELLKQWINSLNQNCP
;
A
#
# COMPACT_ATOMS: atom_id res chain seq x y z
N MET A 1 33.87 63.12 -70.75
CA MET A 1 33.14 61.96 -70.19
C MET A 1 33.69 61.72 -68.78
N LYS A 2 32.87 62.02 -67.77
CA LYS A 2 33.19 62.08 -66.33
C LYS A 2 33.21 60.65 -65.75
N LYS A 3 34.28 60.28 -65.03
CA LYS A 3 34.34 60.00 -63.58
C LYS A 3 33.26 59.03 -63.04
N ILE A 4 33.70 58.16 -62.12
CA ILE A 4 33.24 58.06 -60.70
C ILE A 4 32.77 56.67 -60.19
N TYR A 5 33.32 56.33 -59.01
CA TYR A 5 32.89 55.44 -57.92
C TYR A 5 32.73 53.91 -58.12
N PHE A 6 33.65 53.15 -57.53
CA PHE A 6 33.21 52.07 -56.62
C PHE A 6 33.84 52.30 -55.24
N LEU A 7 32.95 52.60 -54.31
CA LEU A 7 33.16 53.00 -52.94
C LEU A 7 33.27 51.75 -52.07
N ILE A 8 34.30 51.69 -51.23
CA ILE A 8 34.24 51.47 -49.77
C ILE A 8 33.09 50.57 -49.27
N LEU A 9 33.42 49.43 -48.64
CA LEU A 9 33.21 49.19 -47.20
C LEU A 9 33.72 47.79 -46.81
N SER A 10 34.98 47.70 -46.41
CA SER A 10 35.50 46.54 -45.67
C SER A 10 35.73 46.99 -44.24
N PHE A 11 34.68 46.91 -43.41
CA PHE A 11 34.80 47.00 -41.95
C PHE A 11 33.48 46.56 -41.30
N LEU A 12 33.60 45.89 -40.15
CA LEU A 12 32.54 45.48 -39.21
C LEU A 12 31.75 44.19 -39.51
N LEU A 13 32.36 43.05 -39.17
CA LEU A 13 31.65 42.00 -38.44
C LEU A 13 32.39 41.76 -37.13
N LEU A 14 32.09 42.61 -36.15
CA LEU A 14 32.40 42.37 -34.75
C LEU A 14 31.55 41.21 -34.25
N LEU A 15 32.23 40.15 -33.82
CA LEU A 15 32.00 39.44 -32.56
C LEU A 15 30.57 39.51 -32.01
N SER A 16 29.72 38.57 -32.42
CA SER A 16 28.59 38.14 -31.60
C SER A 16 28.94 36.78 -30.99
N CYS A 17 29.75 36.81 -29.94
CA CYS A 17 29.83 35.70 -29.00
C CYS A 17 28.55 35.76 -28.16
N LYS A 18 27.52 35.03 -28.60
CA LYS A 18 26.37 34.73 -27.76
C LYS A 18 26.88 33.73 -26.71
N ASN A 19 26.75 34.09 -25.43
CA ASN A 19 27.05 33.19 -24.32
C ASN A 19 26.26 31.90 -24.53
N ASP A 20 26.98 30.79 -24.69
CA ASP A 20 26.39 29.46 -24.56
C ASP A 20 25.87 29.34 -23.13
N GLU A 21 24.55 29.47 -22.99
CA GLU A 21 23.85 28.96 -21.81
C GLU A 21 24.31 27.52 -21.63
N LYS A 22 24.82 27.19 -20.44
CA LYS A 22 25.08 25.80 -20.07
C LYS A 22 23.78 25.04 -20.30
N MET A 23 23.73 24.27 -21.38
CA MET A 23 22.73 23.23 -21.53
C MET A 23 22.96 22.28 -20.37
N GLU A 24 22.11 22.38 -19.34
CA GLU A 24 21.94 21.29 -18.39
C GLU A 24 21.58 20.07 -19.23
N ALA A 25 22.48 19.09 -19.25
CA ALA A 25 22.20 17.81 -19.86
C ALA A 25 20.96 17.27 -19.16
N VAL A 26 19.85 17.13 -19.90
CA VAL A 26 18.74 16.30 -19.47
C VAL A 26 19.33 14.91 -19.32
N GLU A 27 19.52 14.44 -18.08
CA GLU A 27 19.93 13.07 -17.81
C GLU A 27 18.99 12.16 -18.58
N ALA A 28 19.53 11.39 -19.52
CA ALA A 28 18.76 10.40 -20.24
C ALA A 28 18.18 9.42 -19.21
N GLU A 29 16.85 9.32 -19.14
CA GLU A 29 16.18 8.39 -18.24
C GLU A 29 16.70 6.98 -18.48
N SER A 30 17.42 6.43 -17.50
CA SER A 30 17.81 5.03 -17.52
C SER A 30 16.54 4.17 -17.41
N PRO A 31 16.30 3.20 -18.30
CA PRO A 31 15.18 2.28 -18.16
C PRO A 31 15.36 1.28 -17.00
N PHE A 32 16.47 1.38 -16.27
CA PHE A 32 16.84 0.52 -15.17
C PHE A 32 16.77 1.28 -13.84
N VAL A 33 16.38 0.55 -12.80
CA VAL A 33 16.36 1.05 -11.43
C VAL A 33 17.79 1.36 -10.97
N ASN A 34 17.99 2.57 -10.47
CA ASN A 34 19.21 2.99 -9.80
C ASN A 34 19.11 2.57 -8.32
N PHE A 35 19.89 1.57 -7.91
CA PHE A 35 19.85 1.04 -6.57
C PHE A 35 21.23 0.64 -6.08
N ASN A 36 21.68 1.30 -5.01
CA ASN A 36 22.85 0.93 -4.22
C ASN A 36 22.39 0.68 -2.78
N ILE A 37 22.52 -0.57 -2.33
CA ILE A 37 22.03 -1.02 -1.02
C ILE A 37 22.63 -0.26 0.17
N ASP A 38 23.85 0.26 0.01
CA ASP A 38 24.57 0.99 1.06
C ASP A 38 24.17 2.47 1.10
N ALA A 39 23.61 2.99 0.02
CA ALA A 39 23.21 4.39 -0.12
C ALA A 39 21.70 4.64 0.12
N VAL A 40 20.88 3.59 0.12
CA VAL A 40 19.43 3.70 0.37
C VAL A 40 19.12 3.80 1.88
N PRO A 41 18.09 4.57 2.28
CA PRO A 41 17.13 5.26 1.40
C PRO A 41 17.65 6.57 0.80
N TYR A 42 17.36 6.82 -0.48
CA TYR A 42 17.67 8.10 -1.14
C TYR A 42 16.75 9.22 -0.69
N ALA A 43 17.22 10.47 -0.77
CA ALA A 43 16.44 11.66 -0.39
C ALA A 43 15.24 11.92 -1.31
N LYS A 44 15.35 11.59 -2.61
CA LYS A 44 14.29 11.77 -3.61
C LYS A 44 13.84 10.42 -4.16
N LEU A 45 12.53 10.28 -4.41
CA LEU A 45 11.97 9.06 -4.99
C LEU A 45 12.41 8.88 -6.45
N SER A 46 12.53 9.97 -7.21
CA SER A 46 13.02 9.94 -8.60
C SER A 46 14.42 9.33 -8.74
N THR A 47 15.29 9.46 -7.72
CA THR A 47 16.65 8.92 -7.73
C THR A 47 16.70 7.41 -7.94
N TYR A 48 15.66 6.67 -7.55
CA TYR A 48 15.60 5.22 -7.76
C TYR A 48 15.30 4.83 -9.22
N SER A 49 14.73 5.72 -10.03
CA SER A 49 14.26 5.40 -11.38
C SER A 49 13.32 4.19 -11.43
N PHE A 50 12.45 4.01 -10.41
CA PHE A 50 11.41 2.98 -10.42
C PHE A 50 10.35 3.20 -11.50
N PHE A 51 10.18 4.44 -11.94
CA PHE A 51 9.18 4.85 -12.92
C PHE A 51 9.83 5.71 -14.01
N THR A 52 9.32 5.63 -15.23
CA THR A 52 9.77 6.39 -16.41
C THR A 52 8.79 7.50 -16.77
N GLY A 53 9.28 8.60 -17.34
CA GLY A 53 8.53 9.82 -17.62
C GLY A 53 8.02 10.51 -16.35
N ASP A 54 6.94 11.28 -16.46
CA ASP A 54 6.36 11.98 -15.31
C ASP A 54 6.06 11.01 -14.15
N LEU A 55 6.72 11.24 -13.02
CA LEU A 55 6.71 10.34 -11.85
C LEU A 55 5.28 10.01 -11.39
N LYS A 56 4.36 10.99 -11.41
CA LYS A 56 2.94 10.83 -11.02
C LYS A 56 2.17 9.79 -11.83
N ASN A 57 2.61 9.46 -13.05
CA ASN A 57 1.97 8.44 -13.85
C ASN A 57 2.24 7.04 -13.30
N LEU A 58 3.34 6.88 -12.56
CA LEU A 58 3.80 5.60 -11.99
C LEU A 58 3.94 4.52 -13.07
N ASN A 59 4.45 4.90 -14.25
CA ASN A 59 4.75 3.99 -15.34
C ASN A 59 6.00 3.19 -14.97
N PRO A 60 5.91 1.88 -14.68
CA PRO A 60 7.03 1.13 -14.12
C PRO A 60 8.18 1.00 -15.11
N SER A 61 9.40 1.23 -14.62
CA SER A 61 10.64 0.88 -15.32
C SER A 61 10.75 -0.62 -15.56
N LYS A 62 11.71 -1.04 -16.39
CA LYS A 62 11.93 -2.45 -16.67
C LYS A 62 12.16 -3.21 -15.36
N LYS A 63 11.55 -4.39 -15.22
CA LYS A 63 11.62 -5.25 -14.03
C LYS A 63 10.96 -4.68 -12.75
N VAL A 64 10.28 -3.54 -12.81
CA VAL A 64 9.38 -3.09 -11.74
C VAL A 64 8.00 -3.69 -12.00
N ILE A 65 7.61 -4.71 -11.23
CA ILE A 65 6.41 -5.52 -11.52
C ILE A 65 5.23 -5.02 -10.69
N PRO A 66 4.13 -4.55 -11.31
CA PRO A 66 2.94 -4.19 -10.57
C PRO A 66 2.24 -5.43 -10.01
N TYR A 67 1.63 -5.28 -8.84
CA TYR A 67 0.79 -6.29 -8.22
C TYR A 67 -0.37 -5.68 -7.42
N GLU A 68 -1.41 -6.46 -7.23
CA GLU A 68 -2.60 -6.13 -6.46
C GLU A 68 -3.06 -7.36 -5.67
N PRO A 69 -3.05 -7.29 -4.32
CA PRO A 69 -3.68 -8.30 -3.49
C PRO A 69 -5.17 -8.47 -3.82
N ALA A 70 -5.69 -9.69 -3.76
CA ALA A 70 -7.10 -9.99 -4.01
C ALA A 70 -8.06 -9.06 -3.23
N SER A 71 -7.73 -8.81 -1.96
CA SER A 71 -8.36 -7.81 -1.11
C SER A 71 -7.35 -6.76 -0.69
N SER A 72 -7.71 -5.47 -0.76
CA SER A 72 -6.84 -4.37 -0.36
C SER A 72 -7.13 -3.87 1.06
N LEU A 73 -6.07 -3.64 1.85
CA LEU A 73 -6.16 -2.94 3.14
C LEU A 73 -6.82 -1.56 2.97
N PHE A 74 -7.76 -1.25 3.86
CA PHE A 74 -8.40 0.05 3.97
C PHE A 74 -7.46 1.08 4.62
N THR A 75 -7.42 2.30 4.07
CA THR A 75 -6.64 3.41 4.63
C THR A 75 -7.29 4.72 4.23
N ASP A 76 -8.33 5.15 4.95
CA ASP A 76 -9.09 6.37 4.66
C ASP A 76 -9.49 6.54 3.19
N TYR A 77 -9.94 5.45 2.56
CA TYR A 77 -10.27 5.37 1.13
C TYR A 77 -9.13 5.66 0.15
N ALA A 78 -7.89 5.84 0.61
CA ALA A 78 -6.74 5.94 -0.28
C ALA A 78 -6.56 4.62 -1.07
N LEU A 79 -6.56 4.77 -2.40
CA LEU A 79 -6.22 3.73 -3.36
C LEU A 79 -4.71 3.45 -3.33
N LYS A 80 -4.32 2.27 -3.81
CA LYS A 80 -2.94 1.77 -3.65
C LYS A 80 -2.43 1.15 -4.95
N LYS A 81 -1.42 1.76 -5.56
CA LYS A 81 -0.62 1.14 -6.63
C LYS A 81 0.62 0.51 -6.00
N ARG A 82 0.87 -0.77 -6.27
CA ARG A 82 1.97 -1.52 -5.63
C ARG A 82 2.87 -2.15 -6.66
N PHE A 83 4.15 -2.19 -6.34
CA PHE A 83 5.17 -2.76 -7.22
C PHE A 83 6.20 -3.57 -6.42
N ILE A 84 6.80 -4.55 -7.07
CA ILE A 84 7.94 -5.32 -6.59
C ILE A 84 9.11 -5.04 -7.52
N TRP A 85 10.26 -4.71 -6.94
CA TRP A 85 11.53 -4.72 -7.65
C TRP A 85 12.56 -5.56 -6.89
N MET A 86 13.39 -6.30 -7.62
CA MET A 86 14.43 -7.15 -7.06
C MET A 86 15.73 -6.99 -7.87
N PRO A 87 16.91 -7.13 -7.23
CA PRO A 87 18.17 -7.16 -7.95
C PRO A 87 18.22 -8.32 -8.96
N GLU A 88 18.97 -8.13 -10.04
CA GLU A 88 19.15 -9.17 -11.06
C GLU A 88 19.70 -10.46 -10.46
N SER A 89 19.34 -11.60 -11.06
CA SER A 89 19.76 -12.94 -10.64
C SER A 89 19.35 -13.36 -9.21
N THR A 90 18.48 -12.60 -8.54
CA THR A 90 17.90 -12.99 -7.25
C THR A 90 16.48 -13.55 -7.42
N LYS A 91 16.07 -14.43 -6.51
CA LYS A 91 14.75 -15.08 -6.53
C LYS A 91 14.17 -15.15 -5.13
N ALA A 92 12.88 -14.86 -5.01
CA ALA A 92 12.10 -15.18 -3.84
C ALA A 92 11.73 -16.66 -3.85
N THR A 93 11.43 -17.21 -2.66
CA THR A 93 10.90 -18.57 -2.52
C THR A 93 9.52 -18.56 -1.87
N TYR A 94 8.71 -19.54 -2.26
CA TYR A 94 7.44 -19.83 -1.62
C TYR A 94 7.69 -20.66 -0.35
N ALA A 95 7.06 -20.29 0.76
CA ALA A 95 7.08 -21.06 2.02
C ALA A 95 5.74 -21.74 2.29
N SER A 96 4.66 -20.95 2.38
CA SER A 96 3.28 -21.39 2.55
C SER A 96 2.32 -20.34 1.99
N ASP A 97 1.04 -20.68 1.88
CA ASP A 97 -0.01 -19.79 1.36
C ASP A 97 -0.17 -18.52 2.20
N ASP A 98 -0.03 -18.64 3.52
CA ASP A 98 -0.32 -17.62 4.54
C ASP A 98 0.90 -16.83 5.00
N GLN A 99 2.10 -17.19 4.55
CA GLN A 99 3.34 -16.47 4.83
C GLN A 99 3.72 -15.57 3.66
N SER A 100 4.34 -14.43 3.95
CA SER A 100 4.92 -13.58 2.90
C SER A 100 5.97 -14.38 2.12
N LEU A 101 6.08 -14.13 0.82
CA LEU A 101 7.18 -14.70 0.04
C LEU A 101 8.53 -14.38 0.71
N ASN A 102 9.46 -15.34 0.67
CA ASN A 102 10.80 -15.15 1.21
C ASN A 102 11.62 -14.35 0.22
N PHE A 103 11.63 -13.03 0.39
CA PHE A 103 12.35 -12.12 -0.50
C PHE A 103 13.86 -12.07 -0.19
N PRO A 104 14.73 -12.04 -1.22
CA PRO A 104 16.16 -11.88 -1.05
C PRO A 104 16.55 -10.45 -0.65
N VAL A 105 17.77 -10.31 -0.12
CA VAL A 105 18.39 -9.00 0.15
C VAL A 105 18.42 -8.15 -1.13
N GLY A 106 18.12 -6.87 -0.98
CA GLY A 106 17.98 -5.89 -2.05
C GLY A 106 16.55 -5.74 -2.60
N THR A 107 15.61 -6.61 -2.22
CA THR A 107 14.20 -6.45 -2.63
C THR A 107 13.62 -5.13 -2.15
N VAL A 108 12.85 -4.47 -3.02
CA VAL A 108 12.07 -3.28 -2.68
C VAL A 108 10.59 -3.54 -2.95
N LEU A 109 9.76 -3.38 -1.93
CA LEU A 109 8.30 -3.34 -2.06
C LEU A 109 7.86 -1.88 -2.05
N ILE A 110 7.17 -1.47 -3.11
CA ILE A 110 6.79 -0.07 -3.35
C ILE A 110 5.28 0.03 -3.22
N LYS A 111 4.77 0.97 -2.42
CA LYS A 111 3.34 1.25 -2.26
C LYS A 111 3.09 2.74 -2.42
N ASN A 112 2.27 3.11 -3.40
CA ASN A 112 1.85 4.50 -3.63
C ASN A 112 0.40 4.66 -3.18
N PHE A 113 0.15 5.60 -2.28
CA PHE A 113 -1.18 5.88 -1.73
C PHE A 113 -1.72 7.14 -2.38
N TYR A 114 -2.90 7.04 -2.99
CA TYR A 114 -3.46 8.11 -3.81
C TYR A 114 -4.98 8.18 -3.73
N TYR A 115 -5.51 9.33 -4.08
CA TYR A 115 -6.94 9.58 -4.29
C TYR A 115 -7.14 9.95 -5.75
N ASN A 116 -8.20 9.46 -6.38
CA ASN A 116 -8.56 9.79 -7.77
C ASN A 116 -9.76 10.76 -7.88
N THR A 117 -10.32 11.18 -6.74
CA THR A 117 -11.51 12.03 -6.66
C THR A 117 -11.30 13.23 -5.72
N VAL A 118 -10.08 13.77 -5.67
CA VAL A 118 -9.75 14.94 -4.84
C VAL A 118 -10.57 16.14 -5.30
N GLN A 119 -11.16 16.86 -4.33
CA GLN A 119 -11.98 18.04 -4.59
C GLN A 119 -11.18 19.34 -4.46
N PRO A 120 -11.56 20.38 -5.22
CA PRO A 120 -12.53 20.37 -6.31
C PRO A 120 -11.99 19.69 -7.58
N GLY A 121 -12.88 19.22 -8.46
CA GLY A 121 -12.53 18.80 -9.83
C GLY A 121 -12.25 17.31 -10.06
N ASN A 122 -12.37 16.45 -9.03
CA ASN A 122 -12.09 15.01 -9.11
C ASN A 122 -10.69 14.71 -9.67
N THR A 123 -9.68 15.42 -9.15
CA THR A 123 -8.29 15.23 -9.59
C THR A 123 -7.66 14.01 -8.92
N THR A 124 -6.65 13.44 -9.59
CA THR A 124 -5.81 12.41 -8.97
C THR A 124 -4.64 13.07 -8.26
N LYS A 125 -4.43 12.73 -6.98
CA LYS A 125 -3.24 13.11 -6.21
C LYS A 125 -2.69 11.90 -5.47
N ILE A 126 -1.39 11.67 -5.63
CA ILE A 126 -0.59 10.79 -4.81
C ILE A 126 -0.19 11.58 -3.56
N ILE A 127 -0.40 10.97 -2.40
CA ILE A 127 -0.10 11.56 -1.10
C ILE A 127 1.27 11.12 -0.65
N GLU A 128 1.53 9.82 -0.66
CA GLU A 128 2.78 9.25 -0.20
C GLU A 128 3.19 8.01 -1.01
N THR A 129 4.49 7.75 -0.98
CA THR A 129 5.08 6.48 -1.41
C THR A 129 5.83 5.86 -0.24
N ARG A 130 5.50 4.62 0.11
CA ARG A 130 6.22 3.84 1.12
C ARG A 130 7.05 2.76 0.45
N LEU A 131 8.31 2.69 0.82
CA LEU A 131 9.23 1.63 0.47
C LEU A 131 9.47 0.75 1.68
N MET A 132 9.41 -0.57 1.47
CA MET A 132 10.08 -1.52 2.36
C MET A 132 11.28 -2.07 1.60
N ILE A 133 12.48 -1.89 2.16
CA ILE A 133 13.74 -2.30 1.52
C ILE A 133 14.36 -3.43 2.35
N LYS A 134 14.61 -4.59 1.74
CA LYS A 134 15.21 -5.74 2.41
C LYS A 134 16.73 -5.57 2.47
N LYS A 135 17.26 -5.12 3.61
CA LYS A 135 18.70 -5.16 3.90
C LYS A 135 19.11 -6.51 4.50
N ALA A 136 20.41 -6.75 4.60
CA ALA A 136 20.96 -7.93 5.27
C ALA A 136 20.50 -8.02 6.74
N SER A 137 20.34 -6.88 7.41
CA SER A 137 19.86 -6.78 8.80
C SER A 137 18.35 -6.95 8.97
N GLY A 138 17.55 -6.92 7.91
CA GLY A 138 16.10 -6.91 8.01
C GLY A 138 15.43 -5.97 7.01
N TRP A 139 14.11 -5.80 7.13
CA TRP A 139 13.40 -4.78 6.37
C TRP A 139 13.56 -3.42 7.05
N ILE A 140 13.84 -2.39 6.26
CA ILE A 140 13.75 -0.99 6.68
C ILE A 140 12.56 -0.32 6.01
N PHE A 141 12.02 0.71 6.65
CA PHE A 141 10.94 1.54 6.13
C PHE A 141 11.51 2.86 5.60
N ALA A 142 11.00 3.31 4.46
CA ALA A 142 11.29 4.65 3.96
C ALA A 142 9.99 5.24 3.38
N GLU A 143 9.63 6.42 3.85
CA GLU A 143 8.39 7.10 3.50
C GLU A 143 8.71 8.37 2.73
N TYR A 144 7.98 8.60 1.64
CA TYR A 144 8.19 9.73 0.74
C TYR A 144 6.90 10.52 0.62
N LEU A 145 6.96 11.81 0.93
CA LEU A 145 5.83 12.72 0.81
C LEU A 145 5.86 13.42 -0.55
N TRP A 146 4.76 13.34 -1.28
CA TRP A 146 4.62 13.99 -2.58
C TRP A 146 4.38 15.49 -2.44
N ASN A 147 5.04 16.26 -3.30
CA ASN A 147 4.75 17.69 -3.45
C ASN A 147 3.38 17.94 -4.11
N ASP A 148 2.87 19.15 -3.95
CA ASP A 148 1.55 19.51 -4.47
C ASP A 148 1.51 19.61 -6.00
N GLU A 149 2.65 19.87 -6.62
CA GLU A 149 2.83 19.88 -8.08
C GLU A 149 2.81 18.47 -8.70
N GLN A 150 2.91 17.42 -7.87
CA GLN A 150 2.95 16.02 -8.29
C GLN A 150 4.12 15.70 -9.23
N THR A 151 5.30 16.27 -8.93
CA THR A 151 6.52 16.09 -9.73
C THR A 151 7.61 15.30 -8.98
N GLU A 152 7.58 15.27 -7.65
CA GLU A 152 8.57 14.59 -6.83
C GLU A 152 7.98 14.13 -5.49
N ALA A 153 8.60 13.13 -4.88
CA ALA A 153 8.38 12.78 -3.49
C ALA A 153 9.70 12.74 -2.71
N ASN A 154 9.73 13.40 -1.55
CA ASN A 154 10.93 13.54 -0.73
C ASN A 154 10.86 12.63 0.50
N LEU A 155 11.98 12.02 0.87
CA LEU A 155 12.11 11.18 2.05
C LEU A 155 11.77 11.98 3.30
N VAL A 156 10.84 11.47 4.10
CA VAL A 156 10.49 12.01 5.41
C VAL A 156 11.59 11.61 6.40
N THR A 157 12.15 12.57 7.14
CA THR A 157 13.22 12.35 8.11
C THR A 157 12.99 13.17 9.39
N GLY A 158 13.79 12.91 10.44
CA GLY A 158 13.76 13.71 11.67
C GLY A 158 12.44 13.61 12.43
N ALA A 159 11.96 14.73 12.96
CA ALA A 159 10.76 14.80 13.79
C ALA A 159 9.50 14.33 13.06
N ASP A 160 9.37 14.64 11.77
CA ASP A 160 8.20 14.26 10.97
C ASP A 160 8.10 12.74 10.79
N PHE A 161 9.24 12.04 10.71
CA PHE A 161 9.24 10.57 10.66
C PHE A 161 9.09 9.96 12.06
N THR A 162 9.61 10.62 13.09
CA THR A 162 9.55 10.15 14.47
C THR A 162 8.12 10.23 15.03
N SER A 163 7.44 11.35 14.79
CA SER A 163 6.10 11.62 15.30
C SER A 163 5.00 11.36 14.27
N GLY A 164 5.35 11.05 13.02
CA GLY A 164 4.43 10.95 11.90
C GLY A 164 3.88 12.32 11.50
N SER A 165 3.23 12.41 10.35
CA SER A 165 2.64 13.65 9.85
C SER A 165 1.20 13.44 9.38
N SER A 166 0.50 14.51 9.03
CA SER A 166 -0.86 14.42 8.49
C SER A 166 -1.06 15.42 7.36
N LYS A 167 -1.85 15.04 6.35
CA LYS A 167 -2.24 15.92 5.24
C LYS A 167 -3.76 15.96 5.14
N ASN A 168 -4.34 17.15 5.11
CA ASN A 168 -5.78 17.27 4.87
C ASN A 168 -6.09 16.89 3.42
N VAL A 169 -7.03 15.98 3.22
CA VAL A 169 -7.50 15.55 1.91
C VAL A 169 -9.02 15.61 1.89
N THR A 170 -9.58 16.38 0.95
CA THR A 170 -11.00 16.37 0.64
C THR A 170 -11.22 15.57 -0.64
N PHE A 171 -12.02 14.51 -0.57
CA PHE A 171 -12.30 13.63 -1.69
C PHE A 171 -13.78 13.25 -1.74
N LYS A 172 -14.21 12.77 -2.90
CA LYS A 172 -15.57 12.26 -3.10
C LYS A 172 -15.58 10.74 -3.03
N LYS A 173 -16.39 10.18 -2.14
CA LYS A 173 -16.64 8.73 -2.00
C LYS A 173 -17.44 8.18 -3.19
N THR A 174 -17.52 6.86 -3.28
CA THR A 174 -18.32 6.12 -4.28
C THR A 174 -19.82 6.40 -4.18
N ASN A 175 -20.33 6.68 -2.97
CA ASN A 175 -21.71 7.08 -2.72
C ASN A 175 -21.99 8.58 -3.01
N ASN A 176 -21.01 9.31 -3.55
CA ASN A 176 -21.01 10.76 -3.82
C ASN A 176 -20.85 11.69 -2.61
N ASP A 177 -20.68 11.17 -1.40
CA ASP A 177 -20.38 12.03 -0.24
C ASP A 177 -19.01 12.69 -0.41
N ILE A 178 -18.93 13.98 -0.07
CA ILE A 178 -17.67 14.70 0.02
C ILE A 178 -17.18 14.64 1.46
N VAL A 179 -16.00 14.06 1.65
CA VAL A 179 -15.40 13.84 2.97
C VAL A 179 -14.05 14.52 3.01
N THR A 180 -13.78 15.21 4.12
CA THR A 180 -12.45 15.73 4.46
C THR A 180 -11.88 14.89 5.59
N THR A 181 -10.66 14.40 5.42
CA THR A 181 -9.90 13.68 6.44
C THR A 181 -8.54 14.33 6.65
N ALA A 182 -8.04 14.28 7.89
CA ALA A 182 -6.62 14.47 8.20
C ALA A 182 -5.89 13.14 7.93
N TYR A 183 -5.54 12.90 6.66
CA TYR A 183 -4.87 11.68 6.23
C TYR A 183 -3.57 11.49 7.02
N ARG A 184 -3.49 10.41 7.80
CA ARG A 184 -2.36 10.12 8.67
C ARG A 184 -1.24 9.41 7.90
N ILE A 185 -0.09 10.07 7.83
CA ILE A 185 1.18 9.48 7.40
C ILE A 185 1.87 8.96 8.67
N PRO A 186 2.03 7.65 8.83
CA PRO A 186 2.50 7.05 10.06
C PRO A 186 3.95 7.44 10.36
N SER A 187 4.31 7.44 11.63
CA SER A 187 5.70 7.43 12.08
C SER A 187 6.39 6.09 11.80
N GLU A 188 7.71 6.05 11.94
CA GLU A 188 8.46 4.79 11.97
C GLU A 188 7.88 3.80 12.99
N SER A 189 7.54 4.30 14.18
CA SER A 189 7.01 3.49 15.27
C SER A 189 5.63 2.93 14.94
N GLU A 190 4.77 3.69 14.26
CA GLU A 190 3.46 3.24 13.79
C GLU A 190 3.60 2.24 12.64
N CYS A 191 4.54 2.47 11.73
CA CYS A 191 4.90 1.50 10.68
C CYS A 191 5.35 0.18 11.30
N TYR A 192 6.31 0.20 12.23
CA TYR A 192 6.78 -0.98 12.94
C TYR A 192 5.68 -1.63 13.77
N ALA A 193 4.75 -0.87 14.35
CA ALA A 193 3.66 -1.42 15.14
C ALA A 193 2.73 -2.34 14.32
N CYS A 194 2.55 -2.06 13.02
CA CYS A 194 1.79 -2.93 12.12
C CYS A 194 2.70 -3.96 11.41
N HIS A 195 3.89 -3.55 10.99
CA HIS A 195 4.82 -4.35 10.19
C HIS A 195 5.81 -5.13 11.05
N LYS A 196 5.34 -5.79 12.11
CA LYS A 196 6.21 -6.56 13.02
C LYS A 196 5.62 -7.92 13.35
N LEU A 197 6.48 -8.93 13.30
CA LEU A 197 6.20 -10.27 13.79
C LEU A 197 7.43 -10.78 14.53
N ASP A 198 7.25 -11.23 15.77
CA ASP A 198 8.37 -11.71 16.61
C ASP A 198 9.51 -10.68 16.74
N ASN A 199 9.13 -9.41 16.91
CA ASN A 199 10.04 -8.25 16.93
C ASN A 199 10.88 -8.03 15.66
N GLN A 200 10.55 -8.70 14.56
CA GLN A 200 11.19 -8.50 13.27
C GLN A 200 10.27 -7.74 12.29
N PRO A 201 10.79 -6.74 11.57
CA PRO A 201 10.06 -6.08 10.48
C PRO A 201 9.61 -7.09 9.41
N VAL A 202 8.33 -7.07 9.02
CA VAL A 202 7.78 -7.96 7.98
C VAL A 202 6.82 -7.23 7.02
N PRO A 203 6.78 -7.60 5.73
CA PRO A 203 5.86 -6.99 4.79
C PRO A 203 4.43 -7.55 4.95
N ILE A 204 3.45 -6.69 4.63
CA ILE A 204 2.02 -7.03 4.64
C ILE A 204 1.48 -7.01 3.21
N GLY A 205 0.74 -8.04 2.86
CA GLY A 205 -0.04 -8.15 1.61
C GLY A 205 0.60 -9.01 0.51
N VAL A 206 1.86 -9.43 0.66
CA VAL A 206 2.63 -10.19 -0.34
C VAL A 206 2.71 -11.69 -0.02
N LYS A 207 1.61 -12.21 0.55
CA LYS A 207 1.40 -13.65 0.79
C LYS A 207 0.91 -14.32 -0.49
N PRO A 208 1.31 -15.55 -0.84
CA PRO A 208 0.79 -16.26 -2.00
C PRO A 208 -0.74 -16.32 -2.04
N GLN A 209 -1.42 -16.54 -0.91
CA GLN A 209 -2.89 -16.53 -0.84
C GLN A 209 -3.53 -15.23 -1.34
N ASN A 210 -2.82 -14.11 -1.22
CA ASN A 210 -3.30 -12.78 -1.62
C ASN A 210 -2.92 -12.45 -3.08
N LEU A 211 -1.89 -13.10 -3.62
CA LEU A 211 -1.37 -12.84 -4.97
C LEU A 211 -1.82 -13.87 -6.01
N ASN A 212 -2.44 -14.98 -5.59
CA ASN A 212 -2.95 -16.01 -6.48
C ASN A 212 -4.27 -15.61 -7.16
N VAL A 213 -4.28 -14.43 -7.77
CA VAL A 213 -5.37 -13.88 -8.58
C VAL A 213 -4.80 -13.31 -9.87
N SER A 214 -5.64 -13.18 -10.88
CA SER A 214 -5.25 -12.61 -12.17
C SER A 214 -5.09 -11.09 -12.09
N TYR A 215 -4.09 -10.56 -12.78
CA TYR A 215 -3.83 -9.14 -12.96
C TYR A 215 -3.73 -8.81 -14.44
N ASN A 216 -4.24 -7.65 -14.85
CA ASN A 216 -4.24 -7.21 -16.23
C ASN A 216 -2.91 -6.51 -16.56
N TYR A 217 -1.96 -7.26 -17.12
CA TYR A 217 -0.69 -6.71 -17.60
C TYR A 217 -0.83 -6.18 -19.03
N PRO A 218 0.11 -5.35 -19.52
CA PRO A 218 0.06 -4.85 -20.91
C PRO A 218 -0.01 -5.93 -21.99
N ASN A 219 0.50 -7.14 -21.71
CA ASN A 219 0.46 -8.29 -22.61
C ASN A 219 -0.71 -9.26 -22.34
N GLY A 220 -1.67 -8.86 -21.51
CA GLY A 220 -2.88 -9.62 -21.20
C GLY A 220 -3.00 -10.03 -19.73
N LEU A 221 -4.11 -10.72 -19.45
CA LEU A 221 -4.44 -11.23 -18.13
C LEU A 221 -3.48 -12.36 -17.72
N LYS A 222 -2.87 -12.27 -16.54
CA LYS A 222 -1.97 -13.31 -16.02
C LYS A 222 -2.08 -13.43 -14.50
N ASN A 223 -1.92 -14.65 -13.98
CA ASN A 223 -1.73 -14.87 -12.54
C ASN A 223 -0.45 -14.17 -12.05
N GLN A 224 -0.51 -13.46 -10.94
CA GLN A 224 0.61 -12.63 -10.48
C GLN A 224 1.80 -13.46 -10.00
N LEU A 225 1.58 -14.62 -9.38
CA LEU A 225 2.68 -15.53 -9.00
C LEU A 225 3.37 -16.10 -10.24
N GLN A 226 2.60 -16.47 -11.27
CA GLN A 226 3.17 -16.88 -12.56
C GLN A 226 3.95 -15.73 -13.21
N LYS A 227 3.46 -14.50 -13.14
CA LYS A 227 4.21 -13.33 -13.62
C LYS A 227 5.55 -13.20 -12.92
N LEU A 228 5.61 -13.40 -11.59
CA LEU A 228 6.88 -13.37 -10.86
C LEU A 228 7.81 -14.52 -11.27
N VAL A 229 7.30 -15.72 -11.57
CA VAL A 229 8.11 -16.83 -12.09
C VAL A 229 8.67 -16.50 -13.47
N ASP A 230 7.83 -16.02 -14.40
CA ASP A 230 8.22 -15.68 -15.77
C ASP A 230 9.28 -14.57 -15.80
N GLU A 231 9.22 -13.63 -14.86
CA GLU A 231 10.19 -12.55 -14.72
C GLU A 231 11.46 -12.97 -13.97
N GLY A 232 11.52 -14.20 -13.47
CA GLY A 232 12.64 -14.74 -12.70
C GLY A 232 12.73 -14.21 -11.28
N TYR A 233 11.64 -13.66 -10.72
CA TYR A 233 11.55 -13.12 -9.35
C TYR A 233 11.07 -14.14 -8.33
N LEU A 234 10.39 -15.20 -8.75
CA LEU A 234 9.94 -16.30 -7.90
C LEU A 234 10.48 -17.62 -8.47
N GLN A 235 11.04 -18.48 -7.62
CA GLN A 235 11.58 -19.77 -8.07
C GLN A 235 10.49 -20.68 -8.64
N SER A 236 9.43 -20.91 -7.85
CA SER A 236 8.27 -21.74 -8.20
C SER A 236 7.20 -21.54 -7.13
N TYR A 237 5.97 -22.00 -7.41
CA TYR A 237 4.87 -22.08 -6.45
C TYR A 237 4.04 -23.35 -6.74
N PRO A 238 3.30 -23.91 -5.76
CA PRO A 238 2.51 -25.11 -5.97
C PRO A 238 1.31 -24.84 -6.89
N SER A 239 0.79 -25.89 -7.52
CA SER A 239 -0.39 -25.78 -8.39
C SER A 239 -1.67 -25.38 -7.66
N ASN A 240 -1.75 -25.67 -6.36
CA ASN A 240 -2.90 -25.39 -5.51
C ASN A 240 -2.47 -24.45 -4.37
N ILE A 241 -3.19 -23.32 -4.24
CA ILE A 241 -3.02 -22.31 -3.20
C ILE A 241 -4.39 -21.98 -2.64
N VAL A 242 -4.58 -22.09 -1.33
CA VAL A 242 -5.78 -21.62 -0.64
C VAL A 242 -5.74 -20.09 -0.64
N SER A 243 -6.61 -19.48 -1.43
CA SER A 243 -6.51 -18.05 -1.77
C SER A 243 -7.62 -17.23 -1.13
N THR A 244 -7.30 -15.98 -0.81
CA THR A 244 -8.31 -14.96 -0.48
C THR A 244 -9.04 -14.53 -1.75
N VAL A 245 -10.17 -13.84 -1.59
CA VAL A 245 -10.95 -13.26 -2.69
C VAL A 245 -11.00 -11.73 -2.56
N ASP A 246 -11.47 -11.03 -3.59
CA ASP A 246 -11.89 -9.62 -3.41
C ASP A 246 -13.12 -9.59 -2.51
N TYR A 247 -13.00 -8.98 -1.33
CA TYR A 247 -14.10 -8.85 -0.38
C TYR A 247 -15.27 -8.04 -0.94
N ARG A 248 -15.10 -7.31 -2.05
CA ARG A 248 -16.15 -6.53 -2.73
C ARG A 248 -16.89 -7.34 -3.80
N ASP A 249 -16.33 -8.46 -4.26
CA ASP A 249 -16.95 -9.30 -5.29
C ASP A 249 -18.15 -10.07 -4.70
N THR A 250 -19.35 -9.54 -4.92
CA THR A 250 -20.62 -10.11 -4.42
C THR A 250 -20.99 -11.44 -5.08
N SER A 251 -20.29 -11.87 -6.14
CA SER A 251 -20.46 -13.22 -6.69
C SER A 251 -19.82 -14.30 -5.80
N LYS A 252 -18.95 -13.91 -4.85
CA LYS A 252 -18.32 -14.82 -3.89
C LYS A 252 -19.20 -14.96 -2.63
N PRO A 253 -19.15 -16.14 -1.97
CA PRO A 253 -19.87 -16.35 -0.71
C PRO A 253 -19.52 -15.30 0.36
N LEU A 254 -20.51 -14.92 1.16
CA LEU A 254 -20.37 -13.91 2.22
C LEU A 254 -19.23 -14.23 3.20
N ASP A 255 -19.14 -15.48 3.65
CA ASP A 255 -18.12 -15.92 4.62
C ASP A 255 -16.69 -15.72 4.10
N ILE A 256 -16.39 -16.16 2.88
CA ILE A 256 -15.03 -16.03 2.34
C ILE A 256 -14.65 -14.57 2.06
N ARG A 257 -15.63 -13.72 1.72
CA ARG A 257 -15.44 -12.27 1.58
C ARG A 257 -15.08 -11.64 2.91
N LEU A 258 -15.82 -11.93 3.99
CA LEU A 258 -15.48 -11.40 5.31
C LEU A 258 -14.10 -11.90 5.77
N ARG A 259 -13.82 -13.20 5.62
CA ARG A 259 -12.53 -13.78 6.00
C ARG A 259 -11.36 -13.14 5.26
N SER A 260 -11.54 -12.81 3.98
CA SER A 260 -10.54 -12.07 3.19
C SER A 260 -10.40 -10.62 3.65
N TYR A 261 -11.52 -9.98 4.03
CA TYR A 261 -11.53 -8.62 4.58
C TYR A 261 -10.76 -8.54 5.90
N VAL A 262 -11.03 -9.43 6.87
CA VAL A 262 -10.34 -9.42 8.17
C VAL A 262 -8.89 -9.89 8.07
N ASP A 263 -8.53 -10.75 7.10
CA ASP A 263 -7.13 -11.13 6.86
C ASP A 263 -6.29 -9.90 6.50
N ILE A 264 -6.69 -9.16 5.47
CA ILE A 264 -5.89 -8.03 5.00
C ILE A 264 -5.95 -6.83 5.95
N ASN A 265 -7.09 -6.59 6.62
CA ASN A 265 -7.29 -5.41 7.46
C ASN A 265 -6.88 -5.59 8.94
N CYS A 266 -6.85 -6.82 9.45
CA CYS A 266 -6.72 -7.04 10.90
C CYS A 266 -5.68 -8.10 11.29
N ALA A 267 -5.48 -9.15 10.48
CA ALA A 267 -4.67 -10.31 10.87
C ALA A 267 -3.21 -10.01 11.15
N HIS A 268 -2.64 -8.99 10.50
CA HIS A 268 -1.24 -8.61 10.72
C HIS A 268 -1.00 -8.17 12.18
N CYS A 269 -2.01 -7.63 12.86
CA CYS A 269 -1.98 -7.31 14.29
C CYS A 269 -2.52 -8.45 15.17
N HIS A 270 -3.59 -9.12 14.73
CA HIS A 270 -4.29 -10.18 15.47
C HIS A 270 -3.85 -11.58 15.04
N GLN A 271 -2.58 -11.87 15.26
CA GLN A 271 -1.94 -13.18 15.08
C GLN A 271 -0.89 -13.38 16.17
N GLU A 272 -0.40 -14.61 16.33
CA GLU A 272 0.64 -14.91 17.31
C GLU A 272 1.89 -14.05 17.08
N LYS A 273 2.51 -13.58 18.17
CA LYS A 273 3.75 -12.78 18.16
C LYS A 273 3.65 -11.43 17.43
N ALA A 274 2.44 -10.98 17.11
CA ALA A 274 2.18 -9.64 16.58
C ALA A 274 1.72 -8.69 17.69
N ARG A 275 1.43 -7.43 17.34
CA ARG A 275 1.10 -6.38 18.32
C ARG A 275 -0.08 -6.72 19.24
N CYS A 276 -1.09 -7.42 18.73
CA CYS A 276 -2.33 -7.72 19.45
C CYS A 276 -2.48 -9.22 19.76
N ASP A 277 -1.37 -9.96 19.89
CA ASP A 277 -1.36 -11.39 20.20
C ASP A 277 -2.01 -11.73 21.56
N TYR A 278 -1.96 -10.79 22.50
CA TYR A 278 -2.59 -10.86 23.82
C TYR A 278 -4.14 -10.85 23.80
N ARG A 279 -4.76 -10.65 22.63
CA ARG A 279 -6.23 -10.73 22.46
C ARG A 279 -6.67 -12.13 22.08
N ALA A 280 -7.94 -12.46 22.34
CA ALA A 280 -8.49 -13.79 22.06
C ALA A 280 -8.64 -14.16 20.56
N ILE A 281 -8.64 -13.18 19.65
CA ILE A 281 -8.92 -13.40 18.21
C ILE A 281 -7.67 -13.70 17.38
N ARG A 282 -7.83 -14.51 16.32
CA ARG A 282 -6.80 -14.89 15.34
C ARG A 282 -7.35 -14.74 13.92
N LEU A 283 -7.03 -13.63 13.27
CA LEU A 283 -7.76 -13.19 12.07
C LEU A 283 -7.10 -13.57 10.74
N SER A 284 -6.00 -14.32 10.76
CA SER A 284 -5.36 -14.85 9.55
C SER A 284 -6.33 -15.76 8.78
N PHE A 285 -6.35 -15.67 7.45
CA PHE A 285 -7.32 -16.37 6.60
C PHE A 285 -7.43 -17.89 6.85
N ASN A 286 -6.32 -18.55 7.14
CA ASN A 286 -6.25 -19.98 7.47
C ASN A 286 -6.75 -20.33 8.89
N LYS A 287 -6.96 -19.34 9.76
CA LYS A 287 -7.47 -19.50 11.13
C LYS A 287 -8.95 -19.15 11.27
N THR A 288 -9.47 -18.31 10.38
CA THR A 288 -10.82 -17.75 10.47
C THR A 288 -11.94 -18.69 10.01
N ALA A 289 -11.61 -19.92 9.57
CA ALA A 289 -12.62 -20.97 9.44
C ALA A 289 -13.18 -21.42 10.82
N ASN A 290 -12.44 -21.18 11.90
CA ASN A 290 -12.92 -21.38 13.26
C ASN A 290 -13.58 -20.09 13.76
N PHE A 291 -14.88 -20.17 14.11
CA PHE A 291 -15.65 -19.03 14.58
C PHE A 291 -15.11 -18.39 15.87
N ALA A 292 -14.55 -19.18 16.79
CA ALA A 292 -13.96 -18.64 18.01
C ALA A 292 -12.76 -17.73 17.71
N ASN A 293 -11.95 -18.06 16.69
CA ASN A 293 -10.84 -17.21 16.25
C ASN A 293 -11.34 -15.87 15.67
N MET A 294 -12.56 -15.82 15.15
CA MET A 294 -13.20 -14.56 14.72
C MET A 294 -13.93 -13.83 15.86
N GLY A 295 -13.95 -14.38 17.07
CA GLY A 295 -14.58 -13.78 18.24
C GLY A 295 -16.07 -14.12 18.41
N VAL A 296 -16.61 -15.07 17.64
CA VAL A 296 -18.00 -15.52 17.79
C VAL A 296 -18.17 -16.20 19.14
N CYS A 297 -19.14 -15.71 19.92
CA CYS A 297 -19.40 -16.17 21.28
C CYS A 297 -18.26 -15.99 22.28
N VAL A 298 -17.21 -15.25 21.92
CA VAL A 298 -16.09 -14.94 22.82
C VAL A 298 -16.43 -13.68 23.60
N THR A 299 -16.33 -13.75 24.93
CA THR A 299 -16.47 -12.59 25.81
C THR A 299 -15.41 -11.55 25.47
N ALA A 300 -15.77 -10.28 25.47
CA ALA A 300 -14.81 -9.23 25.17
C ALA A 300 -13.92 -8.91 26.37
N ASP A 301 -12.62 -8.81 26.11
CA ASP A 301 -11.62 -8.43 27.12
C ASP A 301 -11.75 -6.96 27.56
N GLU A 302 -12.26 -6.11 26.69
CA GLU A 302 -12.48 -4.68 26.93
C GLU A 302 -13.96 -4.34 26.78
N PRO A 303 -14.72 -4.38 27.89
CA PRO A 303 -16.12 -3.98 27.88
C PRO A 303 -16.23 -2.48 27.59
N ILE A 304 -17.09 -2.14 26.64
CA ILE A 304 -17.39 -0.75 26.25
C ILE A 304 -18.69 -0.29 26.91
N ASP A 305 -19.69 -1.16 26.90
CA ASP A 305 -21.02 -0.92 27.44
C ASP A 305 -21.58 -2.25 27.99
N GLN A 306 -22.49 -2.18 28.96
CA GLN A 306 -23.08 -3.38 29.57
C GLN A 306 -23.88 -4.24 28.59
N SER A 307 -24.38 -3.67 27.48
CA SER A 307 -25.08 -4.40 26.42
C SER A 307 -24.14 -5.10 25.42
N LEU A 308 -22.84 -4.82 25.49
CA LEU A 308 -21.80 -5.29 24.59
C LEU A 308 -20.86 -6.29 25.31
N GLU A 309 -21.34 -7.50 25.56
CA GLU A 309 -20.59 -8.50 26.34
C GLU A 309 -19.60 -9.33 25.50
N ARG A 310 -19.87 -9.49 24.20
CA ARG A 310 -19.13 -10.39 23.31
C ARG A 310 -18.45 -9.64 22.18
N ILE A 311 -17.33 -10.18 21.71
CA ILE A 311 -16.63 -9.69 20.52
C ILE A 311 -17.57 -9.76 19.32
N ILE A 312 -18.20 -10.93 19.11
CA ILE A 312 -19.29 -11.13 18.16
C ILE A 312 -20.43 -11.92 18.83
N THR A 313 -21.62 -11.33 18.81
CA THR A 313 -22.88 -11.98 19.18
C THR A 313 -23.57 -12.49 17.91
N PRO A 314 -23.70 -13.81 17.70
CA PRO A 314 -24.40 -14.39 16.55
C PRO A 314 -25.79 -13.78 16.33
N GLY A 315 -26.09 -13.41 15.08
CA GLY A 315 -27.40 -12.91 14.69
C GLY A 315 -27.70 -11.48 15.16
N ASN A 316 -26.81 -10.82 15.91
CA ASN A 316 -27.06 -9.49 16.45
C ASN A 316 -25.80 -8.61 16.45
N HIS A 317 -25.57 -7.90 15.34
CA HIS A 317 -24.43 -6.99 15.21
C HIS A 317 -24.45 -5.85 16.24
N ASN A 318 -25.63 -5.33 16.61
CA ASN A 318 -25.76 -4.28 17.62
C ASN A 318 -25.28 -4.71 19.03
N LYS A 319 -25.15 -6.03 19.27
CA LYS A 319 -24.59 -6.60 20.50
C LYS A 319 -23.15 -7.10 20.34
N SER A 320 -22.44 -6.67 19.30
CA SER A 320 -21.10 -7.13 18.96
C SER A 320 -20.07 -6.00 19.07
N ILE A 321 -19.07 -6.18 19.94
CA ILE A 321 -17.99 -5.18 20.11
C ILE A 321 -17.20 -4.95 18.82
N MET A 322 -16.99 -5.99 18.01
CA MET A 322 -16.28 -5.82 16.74
C MET A 322 -17.00 -4.83 15.82
N ASP A 323 -18.34 -4.91 15.71
CA ASP A 323 -19.15 -4.00 14.91
C ASP A 323 -19.04 -2.56 15.43
N TYR A 324 -19.22 -2.37 16.74
CA TYR A 324 -19.06 -1.06 17.40
C TYR A 324 -17.70 -0.42 17.11
N ARG A 325 -16.60 -1.18 17.30
CA ARG A 325 -15.24 -0.67 17.10
C ARG A 325 -14.96 -0.37 15.63
N LEU A 326 -15.46 -1.18 14.69
CA LEU A 326 -15.31 -0.88 13.27
C LEU A 326 -16.11 0.34 12.84
N ASN A 327 -17.22 0.66 13.53
CA ASN A 327 -18.07 1.81 13.22
C ASN A 327 -17.65 3.10 13.96
N SER A 328 -16.73 3.04 14.93
CA SER A 328 -16.25 4.21 15.67
C SER A 328 -15.12 4.94 14.95
N VAL A 329 -15.05 6.26 15.14
CA VAL A 329 -13.90 7.12 14.78
C VAL A 329 -13.14 7.63 16.00
N ASP A 330 -13.65 7.40 17.21
CA ASP A 330 -12.95 7.70 18.46
C ASP A 330 -11.68 6.85 18.54
N GLU A 331 -10.52 7.51 18.65
CA GLU A 331 -9.22 6.86 18.63
C GLU A 331 -9.03 5.80 19.73
N SER A 332 -9.70 5.97 20.87
CA SER A 332 -9.65 5.02 21.99
C SER A 332 -10.50 3.76 21.74
N MET A 333 -11.46 3.83 20.82
CA MET A 333 -12.44 2.78 20.57
C MET A 333 -12.28 2.10 19.22
N ARG A 334 -11.91 2.87 18.18
CA ARG A 334 -11.94 2.44 16.78
C ARG A 334 -11.00 1.28 16.49
N MET A 335 -11.37 0.47 15.51
CA MET A 335 -10.47 -0.54 14.92
C MET A 335 -10.47 -0.48 13.39
N PRO A 336 -9.31 -0.62 12.73
CA PRO A 336 -7.96 -0.59 13.31
C PRO A 336 -7.60 0.75 13.99
N LEU A 337 -6.72 0.70 15.00
CA LEU A 337 -6.24 1.90 15.72
C LEU A 337 -5.40 2.82 14.83
N LEU A 338 -4.63 2.23 13.91
CA LEU A 338 -3.72 2.92 13.00
C LEU A 338 -4.22 2.81 11.56
N GLY A 339 -3.92 3.84 10.76
CA GLY A 339 -4.18 3.83 9.31
C GLY A 339 -5.62 4.11 8.91
N ARG A 340 -6.50 4.52 9.83
CA ARG A 340 -7.81 5.09 9.50
C ARG A 340 -8.18 6.21 10.45
N THR A 341 -8.98 7.14 9.97
CA THR A 341 -9.64 8.25 10.67
C THR A 341 -11.11 8.33 10.32
N VAL A 342 -11.55 7.68 9.24
CA VAL A 342 -12.97 7.56 8.86
C VAL A 342 -13.43 6.11 8.92
N VAL A 343 -14.75 5.92 8.95
CA VAL A 343 -15.38 4.60 8.86
C VAL A 343 -15.23 4.04 7.44
N HIS A 344 -14.94 2.74 7.34
CA HIS A 344 -15.00 1.98 6.10
C HIS A 344 -16.41 1.40 5.95
N ASP A 345 -17.28 2.14 5.28
CA ASP A 345 -18.72 1.84 5.21
C ASP A 345 -18.98 0.43 4.66
N GLU A 346 -18.28 0.05 3.60
CA GLU A 346 -18.41 -1.25 2.95
C GLU A 346 -17.90 -2.41 3.83
N GLY A 347 -16.85 -2.16 4.62
CA GLY A 347 -16.31 -3.15 5.56
C GLY A 347 -17.21 -3.38 6.77
N VAL A 348 -17.83 -2.31 7.30
CA VAL A 348 -18.82 -2.39 8.38
C VAL A 348 -20.06 -3.15 7.91
N GLU A 349 -20.59 -2.80 6.74
CA GLU A 349 -21.78 -3.47 6.21
C GLU A 349 -21.49 -4.95 5.89
N LEU A 350 -20.30 -5.29 5.39
CA LEU A 350 -19.88 -6.70 5.19
C LEU A 350 -19.86 -7.48 6.51
N LEU A 351 -19.28 -6.90 7.57
CA LEU A 351 -19.25 -7.51 8.90
C LEU A 351 -20.68 -7.70 9.43
N LYS A 352 -21.50 -6.66 9.37
CA LYS A 352 -22.90 -6.68 9.83
C LYS A 352 -23.71 -7.77 9.13
N GLN A 353 -23.62 -7.88 7.80
CA GLN A 353 -24.30 -8.94 7.04
C GLN A 353 -23.87 -10.32 7.52
N TRP A 354 -22.57 -10.52 7.71
CA TRP A 354 -22.04 -11.80 8.16
C TRP A 354 -22.47 -12.13 9.60
N ILE A 355 -22.38 -11.19 10.55
CA ILE A 355 -22.84 -11.40 11.93
C ILE A 355 -24.32 -11.76 11.96
N ASN A 356 -25.16 -11.05 11.21
CA ASN A 356 -26.60 -11.31 11.17
C ASN A 356 -26.95 -12.65 10.49
N SER A 357 -26.04 -13.22 9.68
CA SER A 357 -26.22 -14.55 9.08
C SER A 357 -25.92 -15.71 10.03
N LEU A 358 -25.28 -15.42 11.17
CA LEU A 358 -24.91 -16.42 12.17
C LEU A 358 -26.12 -16.88 12.99
N ASN A 359 -26.16 -18.17 13.30
CA ASN A 359 -27.22 -18.80 14.07
C ASN A 359 -26.68 -19.68 15.23
N GLN A 360 -25.40 -19.53 15.57
CA GLN A 360 -24.79 -20.30 16.66
C GLN A 360 -25.37 -19.87 18.00
N ASN A 361 -25.62 -20.83 18.88
CA ASN A 361 -25.95 -20.56 20.27
C ASN A 361 -24.65 -20.38 21.06
N CYS A 362 -24.53 -19.26 21.78
CA CYS A 362 -23.41 -19.05 22.67
C CYS A 362 -23.64 -19.79 23.99
N PRO A 363 -22.59 -20.43 24.55
CA PRO A 363 -22.65 -21.00 25.88
C PRO A 363 -22.81 -19.93 26.97
#